data_AF-A0A9E4FFL0-F1
#
_entry.id   AF-A0A9E4FFL0-F1
#
_cell.length_a   1.000
_cell.length_b   1.000
_cell.length_c   1.000
_cell.angle_alpha   90.00
_cell.angle_beta   90.00
_cell.angle_gamma   90.00
#
_symmetry.space_group_name_H-M   'P 1'
#
loop_
_entity.id
_entity.type
_entity.pdbx_description
1 polymer ?
#
loop_
_entity_poly.entity_id
_entity_poly.type
_entity_poly.pdbx_seq_one_letter_code
_entity_poly.pdbx_strand_id
1 'polypeptide(L)'
;MTRDSAMGGDRAHPGRTAAGDFTMPAEFEPHAAIWMGWPKEQPYADPELDTRVPIAEIMAALCAHGVEVKLMCTGAVEEREARRWLTTHGHPVSDHLDFVHIDQVDIWVRDYGPIFTRNRANRLGIARFLQNQWGYAPPSDPVSRAMTDLPERVARHLGIDHLVSADVVSEGGGRIVNGQGTLLVCRAVEAERNPQLDEAALERAYHRVLGVTKVIWINNGLGEDLHATWGPIPYRDAAGKEIHLYGPATTGGHLDELVRFAGPRQIVLAQVAPEEAARDPLAALNYARCEEAFRILSRATDQSGEPFHIVRLPVPDVACLAVSPQESMYRWLAGLDYPAHVPPFPHGRPIHVVRASSYANYLVTNGLVVAPRYGNAAKDDAAAAALAAAYPGRTVVQIDPTAINYAGGGIHCCTQQQPAGE
;
A
#
# COMPACT_ATOMS: atom_id res chain seq x y z
N MET A 1 -35.10 1.56 47.17
CA MET A 1 -35.42 0.48 46.22
C MET A 1 -34.76 0.83 44.90
N THR A 2 -33.65 0.16 44.64
CA THR A 2 -32.83 0.19 43.43
C THR A 2 -33.66 -0.29 42.24
N ARG A 3 -33.54 0.36 41.08
CA ARG A 3 -33.94 -0.23 39.80
C ARG A 3 -32.79 -0.10 38.82
N ASP A 4 -32.37 -1.28 38.39
CA ASP A 4 -31.21 -1.60 37.60
C ASP A 4 -31.20 -0.93 36.22
N SER A 5 -30.02 -0.46 35.83
CA SER A 5 -29.65 -0.18 34.45
C SER A 5 -29.44 -1.52 33.73
N ALA A 6 -30.35 -1.88 32.84
CA ALA A 6 -30.15 -3.00 31.93
C ALA A 6 -29.16 -2.59 30.83
N MET A 7 -28.00 -3.25 30.86
CA MET A 7 -26.99 -3.26 29.81
C MET A 7 -27.62 -3.67 28.47
N GLY A 8 -27.39 -2.85 27.44
CA GLY A 8 -27.77 -3.18 26.06
C GLY A 8 -26.99 -4.38 25.58
N GLY A 9 -27.71 -5.46 25.30
CA GLY A 9 -27.16 -6.71 24.79
C GLY A 9 -26.54 -6.55 23.40
N ASP A 10 -25.34 -7.11 23.28
CA ASP A 10 -24.59 -7.35 22.05
C ASP A 10 -25.46 -8.13 21.06
N ARG A 11 -25.94 -7.46 20.00
CA ARG A 11 -26.65 -8.11 18.89
C ARG A 11 -25.61 -8.78 18.00
N ALA A 12 -25.49 -10.10 18.14
CA ALA A 12 -24.71 -10.96 17.26
C ALA A 12 -25.01 -10.66 15.77
N HIS A 13 -24.03 -10.10 15.06
CA HIS A 13 -24.02 -10.07 13.59
C HIS A 13 -23.69 -11.47 13.05
N PRO A 14 -24.45 -11.98 12.06
CA PRO A 14 -24.13 -13.24 11.40
C PRO A 14 -22.87 -13.04 10.55
N GLY A 15 -21.72 -13.57 10.99
CA GLY A 15 -20.46 -13.48 10.25
C GLY A 15 -19.17 -13.55 11.08
N ARG A 16 -19.24 -13.50 12.41
CA ARG A 16 -18.05 -13.66 13.28
C ARG A 16 -17.67 -15.14 13.42
N THR A 17 -16.90 -15.67 12.47
CA THR A 17 -16.14 -16.92 12.70
C THR A 17 -14.91 -16.62 13.54
N ALA A 18 -14.52 -17.54 14.44
CA ALA A 18 -13.27 -17.42 15.18
C ALA A 18 -12.07 -17.56 14.21
N ALA A 19 -10.95 -16.92 14.55
CA ALA A 19 -9.68 -16.93 13.81
C ALA A 19 -9.26 -18.30 13.26
N GLY A 20 -9.63 -19.40 13.94
CA GLY A 20 -9.12 -20.72 13.64
C GLY A 20 -7.59 -20.76 13.66
N ASP A 21 -7.01 -21.78 13.03
CA ASP A 21 -5.56 -21.92 12.86
C ASP A 21 -5.03 -21.15 11.63
N PHE A 22 -5.68 -20.06 11.23
CA PHE A 22 -5.32 -19.28 10.03
C PHE A 22 -4.34 -18.16 10.36
N THR A 23 -3.32 -18.01 9.50
CA THR A 23 -2.30 -16.96 9.60
C THR A 23 -2.13 -16.28 8.25
N MET A 24 -1.85 -14.97 8.23
CA MET A 24 -1.45 -14.27 7.00
C MET A 24 -0.04 -14.72 6.58
N PRO A 25 0.15 -15.36 5.41
CA PRO A 25 1.46 -15.77 4.93
C PRO A 25 2.36 -14.56 4.62
N ALA A 26 3.67 -14.78 4.60
CA ALA A 26 4.61 -13.76 4.14
C ALA A 26 4.51 -13.57 2.62
N GLU A 27 4.75 -12.34 2.15
CA GLU A 27 4.76 -12.03 0.71
C GLU A 27 5.94 -12.65 -0.04
N PHE A 28 7.00 -13.06 0.68
CA PHE A 28 8.11 -13.80 0.06
C PHE A 28 7.82 -15.30 -0.06
N GLU A 29 6.65 -15.79 0.34
CA GLU A 29 6.24 -17.18 0.10
C GLU A 29 5.75 -17.40 -1.35
N PRO A 30 5.59 -18.65 -1.81
CA PRO A 30 5.06 -18.92 -3.15
C PRO A 30 3.63 -18.41 -3.34
N HIS A 31 3.34 -17.88 -4.53
CA HIS A 31 2.05 -17.31 -4.91
C HIS A 31 1.39 -18.09 -6.04
N ALA A 32 0.08 -18.23 -5.96
CA ALA A 32 -0.76 -18.77 -7.04
C ALA A 32 -1.09 -17.71 -8.09
N ALA A 33 -1.30 -16.45 -7.68
CA ALA A 33 -1.62 -15.34 -8.57
C ALA A 33 -1.33 -13.97 -7.92
N ILE A 34 -1.25 -12.93 -8.74
CA ILE A 34 -1.26 -11.52 -8.32
C ILE A 34 -2.54 -10.86 -8.81
N TRP A 35 -3.29 -10.27 -7.89
CA TRP A 35 -4.51 -9.53 -8.16
C TRP A 35 -4.18 -8.06 -8.42
N MET A 36 -4.81 -7.46 -9.42
CA MET A 36 -4.64 -6.06 -9.83
C MET A 36 -5.98 -5.46 -10.22
N GLY A 37 -6.11 -4.13 -10.10
CA GLY A 37 -7.25 -3.37 -10.64
C GLY A 37 -6.89 -2.72 -11.97
N TRP A 38 -7.90 -2.44 -12.80
CA TRP A 38 -7.73 -1.58 -13.97
C TRP A 38 -8.07 -0.11 -13.64
N PRO A 39 -7.28 0.89 -14.08
CA PRO A 39 -7.56 2.30 -13.81
C PRO A 39 -8.92 2.74 -14.36
N LYS A 40 -9.75 3.32 -13.48
CA LYS A 40 -11.08 3.86 -13.87
C LYS A 40 -11.02 5.32 -14.31
N GLU A 41 -10.09 6.08 -13.76
CA GLU A 41 -9.90 7.50 -14.08
C GLU A 41 -8.40 7.84 -14.24
N GLN A 42 -8.12 8.95 -14.90
CA GLN A 42 -6.76 9.49 -15.02
C GLN A 42 -6.68 10.83 -14.26
N PRO A 43 -5.73 10.97 -13.30
CA PRO A 43 -5.64 12.17 -12.48
C PRO A 43 -5.12 13.40 -13.25
N TYR A 44 -4.39 13.17 -14.35
CA TYR A 44 -3.77 14.19 -15.18
C TYR A 44 -4.15 14.02 -16.65
N ALA A 45 -4.23 15.13 -17.38
CA ALA A 45 -4.44 15.14 -18.83
C ALA A 45 -3.15 14.82 -19.62
N ASP A 46 -1.98 14.93 -18.97
CA ASP A 46 -0.68 14.60 -19.57
C ASP A 46 -0.60 13.10 -19.90
N PRO A 47 -0.41 12.71 -21.18
CA PRO A 47 -0.28 11.31 -21.55
C PRO A 47 0.95 10.62 -20.95
N GLU A 48 1.99 11.35 -20.53
CA GLU A 48 3.15 10.77 -19.82
C GLU A 48 2.79 10.31 -18.39
N LEU A 49 1.65 10.77 -17.86
CA LEU A 49 1.13 10.41 -16.55
C LEU A 49 -0.09 9.47 -16.64
N ASP A 50 -0.25 8.77 -17.77
CA ASP A 50 -1.27 7.73 -17.93
C ASP A 50 -0.93 6.51 -17.05
N THR A 51 -1.69 6.34 -15.98
CA THR A 51 -1.51 5.24 -15.00
C THR A 51 -1.66 3.85 -15.61
N ARG A 52 -2.32 3.72 -16.77
CA ARG A 52 -2.44 2.42 -17.48
C ARG A 52 -1.10 1.91 -18.00
N VAL A 53 -0.15 2.80 -18.29
CA VAL A 53 1.19 2.43 -18.80
C VAL A 53 1.96 1.60 -17.77
N PRO A 54 2.29 2.10 -16.56
CA PRO A 54 3.00 1.29 -15.57
C PRO A 54 2.19 0.06 -15.13
N ILE A 55 0.86 0.13 -15.07
CA ILE A 55 0.02 -1.05 -14.77
C ILE A 55 0.22 -2.15 -15.84
N ALA A 56 0.24 -1.79 -17.13
CA ALA A 56 0.48 -2.74 -18.21
C ALA A 56 1.91 -3.28 -18.21
N GLU A 57 2.91 -2.45 -17.88
CA GLU A 57 4.30 -2.88 -17.74
C GLU A 57 4.48 -3.88 -16.58
N ILE A 58 3.84 -3.62 -15.43
CA ILE A 58 3.85 -4.54 -14.28
C ILE A 58 3.22 -5.88 -14.68
N MET A 59 2.03 -5.87 -15.30
CA MET A 59 1.38 -7.09 -15.76
C MET A 59 2.21 -7.84 -16.79
N ALA A 60 2.85 -7.13 -17.74
CA ALA A 60 3.71 -7.75 -18.73
C ALA A 60 4.94 -8.40 -18.10
N ALA A 61 5.57 -7.75 -17.12
CA ALA A 61 6.70 -8.32 -16.37
C ALA A 61 6.29 -9.59 -15.60
N LEU A 62 5.12 -9.56 -14.96
CA LEU A 62 4.56 -10.73 -14.25
C LEU A 62 4.30 -11.89 -15.23
N CYS A 63 3.55 -11.64 -16.29
CA CYS A 63 3.19 -12.67 -17.28
C CYS A 63 4.42 -13.24 -17.99
N ALA A 64 5.42 -12.42 -18.32
CA ALA A 64 6.67 -12.87 -18.94
C ALA A 64 7.50 -13.82 -18.06
N HIS A 65 7.27 -13.80 -16.74
CA HIS A 65 7.88 -14.70 -15.77
C HIS A 65 6.93 -15.83 -15.31
N GLY A 66 5.84 -16.07 -16.05
CA GLY A 66 4.88 -17.14 -15.77
C GLY A 66 4.08 -16.94 -14.48
N VAL A 67 3.94 -15.69 -14.01
CA VAL A 67 3.09 -15.36 -12.87
C VAL A 67 1.69 -15.10 -13.38
N GLU A 68 0.71 -15.83 -12.83
CA GLU A 68 -0.71 -15.59 -13.11
C GLU A 68 -1.14 -14.23 -12.56
N VAL A 69 -1.77 -13.43 -13.42
CA VAL A 69 -2.34 -12.13 -13.08
C VAL A 69 -3.86 -12.21 -13.15
N LYS A 70 -4.53 -11.78 -12.08
CA LYS A 70 -5.98 -11.63 -12.00
C LYS A 70 -6.33 -10.15 -12.06
N LEU A 71 -6.69 -9.67 -13.24
CA LEU A 71 -7.10 -8.29 -13.46
C LEU A 71 -8.60 -8.16 -13.22
N MET A 72 -8.96 -7.44 -12.15
CA MET A 72 -10.36 -7.15 -11.84
C MET A 72 -10.91 -6.11 -12.80
N CYS A 73 -12.09 -6.42 -13.33
CA CYS A 73 -12.93 -5.50 -14.10
C CYS A 73 -14.37 -5.60 -13.57
N THR A 74 -15.09 -4.49 -13.59
CA THR A 74 -16.50 -4.36 -13.27
C THR A 74 -17.37 -5.30 -14.09
N GLY A 75 -16.97 -5.56 -15.34
CA GLY A 75 -17.62 -6.56 -16.20
C GLY A 75 -17.10 -6.52 -17.63
N ALA A 76 -17.82 -7.17 -18.53
CA ALA A 76 -17.40 -7.40 -19.91
C ALA A 76 -17.14 -6.12 -20.74
N VAL A 77 -17.71 -4.97 -20.37
CA VAL A 77 -17.45 -3.69 -21.07
C VAL A 77 -16.03 -3.22 -20.75
N GLU A 78 -15.70 -3.06 -19.47
CA GLU A 78 -14.38 -2.62 -19.01
C GLU A 78 -13.30 -3.62 -19.44
N GLU A 79 -13.58 -4.93 -19.40
CA GLU A 79 -12.65 -5.93 -19.93
C GLU A 79 -12.33 -5.68 -21.42
N ARG A 80 -13.34 -5.44 -22.28
CA ARG A 80 -13.11 -5.19 -23.70
C ARG A 80 -12.30 -3.91 -23.93
N GLU A 81 -12.51 -2.89 -23.10
CA GLU A 81 -11.77 -1.64 -23.14
C GLU A 81 -10.32 -1.84 -22.73
N ALA A 82 -10.08 -2.52 -21.61
CA ALA A 82 -8.74 -2.89 -21.15
C ALA A 82 -8.00 -3.72 -22.19
N ARG A 83 -8.60 -4.78 -22.73
CA ARG A 83 -8.01 -5.61 -23.80
C ARG A 83 -7.61 -4.79 -25.02
N ARG A 84 -8.50 -3.90 -25.47
CA ARG A 84 -8.27 -3.03 -26.64
C ARG A 84 -7.12 -2.06 -26.37
N TRP A 85 -7.12 -1.43 -25.19
CA TRP A 85 -6.07 -0.50 -24.79
C TRP A 85 -4.72 -1.22 -24.75
N LEU A 86 -4.64 -2.35 -24.03
CA LEU A 86 -3.45 -3.19 -23.90
C LEU A 86 -2.86 -3.58 -25.26
N THR A 87 -3.70 -4.07 -26.16
CA THR A 87 -3.28 -4.47 -27.52
C THR A 87 -2.76 -3.29 -28.33
N THR A 88 -3.42 -2.14 -28.25
CA THR A 88 -3.05 -0.95 -29.03
C THR A 88 -1.76 -0.31 -28.53
N HIS A 89 -1.41 -0.50 -27.26
CA HIS A 89 -0.20 0.04 -26.62
C HIS A 89 0.95 -0.98 -26.52
N GLY A 90 0.87 -2.09 -27.27
CA GLY A 90 1.99 -3.06 -27.36
C GLY A 90 2.09 -4.06 -26.20
N HIS A 91 1.04 -4.21 -25.40
CA HIS A 91 0.93 -5.18 -24.31
C HIS A 91 -0.15 -6.22 -24.65
N PRO A 92 0.01 -7.07 -25.68
CA PRO A 92 -1.01 -8.06 -26.04
C PRO A 92 -1.32 -8.98 -24.86
N VAL A 93 -2.59 -9.38 -24.74
CA VAL A 93 -3.05 -10.23 -23.64
C VAL A 93 -2.31 -11.56 -23.64
N SER A 94 -1.67 -11.87 -22.52
CA SER A 94 -0.98 -13.13 -22.26
C SER A 94 -1.96 -14.22 -21.80
N ASP A 95 -1.60 -15.49 -22.00
CA ASP A 95 -2.32 -16.63 -21.42
C ASP A 95 -2.26 -16.65 -19.88
N HIS A 96 -1.31 -15.91 -19.28
CA HIS A 96 -1.20 -15.71 -17.83
C HIS A 96 -2.02 -14.53 -17.30
N LEU A 97 -2.83 -13.87 -18.14
CA LEU A 97 -3.70 -12.75 -17.74
C LEU A 97 -5.18 -13.17 -17.75
N ASP A 98 -5.70 -13.39 -16.55
CA ASP A 98 -7.10 -13.72 -16.29
C ASP A 98 -7.90 -12.46 -15.95
N PHE A 99 -9.00 -12.24 -16.68
CA PHE A 99 -9.92 -11.12 -16.42
C PHE A 99 -11.05 -11.59 -15.51
N VAL A 100 -11.13 -10.99 -14.33
CA VAL A 100 -12.09 -11.40 -13.29
C VAL A 100 -13.18 -10.34 -13.14
N HIS A 101 -14.44 -10.73 -13.33
CA HIS A 101 -15.59 -9.81 -13.25
C HIS A 101 -16.02 -9.55 -11.80
N ILE A 102 -15.24 -8.74 -11.11
CA ILE A 102 -15.52 -8.26 -9.76
C ILE A 102 -15.34 -6.74 -9.77
N ASP A 103 -16.39 -6.01 -9.43
CA ASP A 103 -16.33 -4.55 -9.34
C ASP A 103 -15.35 -4.11 -8.23
N GLN A 104 -14.25 -3.49 -8.66
CA GLN A 104 -13.24 -2.85 -7.83
C GLN A 104 -13.46 -1.34 -7.77
N VAL A 105 -12.94 -0.66 -6.74
CA VAL A 105 -13.08 0.80 -6.65
C VAL A 105 -12.07 1.52 -7.53
N ASP A 106 -10.79 1.13 -7.45
CA ASP A 106 -9.68 1.69 -8.23
C ASP A 106 -8.54 0.65 -8.37
N ILE A 107 -7.30 1.09 -8.66
CA ILE A 107 -6.11 0.25 -8.78
C ILE A 107 -5.48 -0.18 -7.45
N TRP A 108 -5.81 0.47 -6.33
CA TRP A 108 -5.14 0.31 -5.02
C TRP A 108 -5.54 -0.96 -4.26
N VAL A 109 -5.53 -2.10 -4.96
CA VAL A 109 -6.02 -3.39 -4.45
C VAL A 109 -5.18 -3.95 -3.31
N ARG A 110 -3.97 -3.43 -3.10
CA ARG A 110 -3.19 -3.72 -1.88
C ARG A 110 -3.96 -3.38 -0.62
N ASP A 111 -4.70 -2.28 -0.65
CA ASP A 111 -5.19 -1.66 0.57
C ASP A 111 -6.51 -2.24 1.03
N TYR A 112 -7.46 -2.38 0.10
CA TYR A 112 -8.81 -2.89 0.36
C TYR A 112 -9.07 -4.25 -0.28
N GLY A 113 -8.09 -4.84 -0.96
CA GLY A 113 -8.21 -6.16 -1.56
C GLY A 113 -8.23 -7.30 -0.53
N PRO A 114 -8.37 -8.54 -1.01
CA PRO A 114 -8.43 -9.72 -0.16
C PRO A 114 -7.11 -9.96 0.58
N ILE A 115 -7.12 -9.82 1.91
CA ILE A 115 -5.99 -10.23 2.74
C ILE A 115 -6.09 -11.74 2.96
N PHE A 116 -5.41 -12.51 2.12
CA PHE A 116 -5.43 -13.96 2.22
C PHE A 116 -4.75 -14.45 3.51
N THR A 117 -5.39 -15.39 4.16
CA THR A 117 -4.84 -16.18 5.26
C THR A 117 -4.80 -17.65 4.85
N ARG A 118 -3.99 -18.45 5.53
CA ARG A 118 -3.86 -19.89 5.26
C ARG A 118 -3.75 -20.65 6.56
N ASN A 119 -4.40 -21.81 6.66
CA ASN A 119 -4.25 -22.71 7.80
C ASN A 119 -3.16 -23.78 7.56
N ARG A 120 -2.90 -24.62 8.57
CA ARG A 120 -1.92 -25.70 8.49
C ARG A 120 -2.22 -26.79 7.44
N ALA A 121 -3.48 -26.89 7.01
CA ALA A 121 -3.91 -27.78 5.95
C ALA A 121 -3.87 -27.11 4.57
N ASN A 122 -3.17 -25.97 4.45
CA ASN A 122 -3.06 -25.14 3.24
C ASN A 122 -4.37 -24.59 2.68
N ARG A 123 -5.48 -24.67 3.41
CA ARG A 123 -6.74 -24.07 2.96
C ARG A 123 -6.66 -22.55 3.05
N LEU A 124 -7.16 -21.88 2.03
CA LEU A 124 -7.24 -20.42 2.02
C LEU A 124 -8.40 -19.88 2.87
N GLY A 125 -8.17 -18.70 3.42
CA GLY A 125 -9.13 -17.87 4.14
C GLY A 125 -8.89 -16.40 3.78
N ILE A 126 -9.79 -15.52 4.22
CA ILE A 126 -9.68 -14.07 3.98
C ILE A 126 -9.92 -13.29 5.27
N ALA A 127 -9.00 -12.40 5.59
CA ALA A 127 -9.18 -11.37 6.59
C ALA A 127 -9.78 -10.11 5.93
N ARG A 128 -10.80 -9.52 6.55
CA ARG A 128 -11.49 -8.33 6.07
C ARG A 128 -11.40 -7.22 7.11
N PHE A 129 -10.99 -6.03 6.68
CA PHE A 129 -10.92 -4.82 7.50
C PHE A 129 -11.92 -3.79 6.99
N LEU A 130 -12.36 -2.90 7.87
CA LEU A 130 -13.10 -1.73 7.43
C LEU A 130 -12.17 -0.81 6.63
N GLN A 131 -12.76 -0.03 5.73
CA GLN A 131 -12.07 0.95 4.89
C GLN A 131 -12.76 2.31 5.06
N ASN A 132 -12.01 3.37 4.87
CA ASN A 132 -12.50 4.75 5.02
C ASN A 132 -11.85 5.70 3.98
N GLN A 133 -11.44 5.15 2.83
CA GLN A 133 -10.65 5.87 1.81
C GLN A 133 -9.42 6.53 2.44
N TRP A 134 -8.58 5.75 3.14
CA TRP A 134 -7.35 6.24 3.77
C TRP A 134 -7.53 7.46 4.69
N GLY A 135 -8.69 7.65 5.33
CA GLY A 135 -8.98 8.82 6.17
C GLY A 135 -9.74 9.94 5.48
N TYR A 136 -9.88 9.92 4.15
CA TYR A 136 -10.59 10.95 3.38
C TYR A 136 -12.11 10.89 3.53
N ALA A 137 -12.66 9.80 4.05
CA ALA A 137 -14.09 9.63 4.25
C ALA A 137 -14.40 8.80 5.52
N PRO A 138 -15.63 8.83 6.05
CA PRO A 138 -16.02 7.90 7.11
C PRO A 138 -16.26 6.48 6.55
N PRO A 139 -16.15 5.41 7.37
CA PRO A 139 -16.49 4.04 6.94
C PRO A 139 -17.93 3.86 6.43
N SER A 140 -18.83 4.79 6.78
CA SER A 140 -20.22 4.83 6.31
C SER A 140 -20.38 5.44 4.91
N ASP A 141 -19.32 5.94 4.30
CA ASP A 141 -19.37 6.43 2.92
C ASP A 141 -19.60 5.26 1.92
N PRO A 142 -20.39 5.43 0.84
CA PRO A 142 -20.64 4.37 -0.13
C PRO A 142 -19.38 3.77 -0.77
N VAL A 143 -18.37 4.59 -1.08
CA VAL A 143 -17.10 4.11 -1.67
C VAL A 143 -16.32 3.34 -0.62
N SER A 144 -16.28 3.84 0.61
CA SER A 144 -15.64 3.15 1.74
C SER A 144 -16.27 1.77 2.02
N ARG A 145 -17.59 1.65 1.92
CA ARG A 145 -18.28 0.34 1.97
C ARG A 145 -17.92 -0.54 0.78
N ALA A 146 -17.90 0.00 -0.43
CA ALA A 146 -17.54 -0.77 -1.63
C ALA A 146 -16.12 -1.35 -1.56
N MET A 147 -15.16 -0.60 -0.99
CA MET A 147 -13.80 -1.06 -0.67
C MET A 147 -13.84 -2.17 0.40
N THR A 148 -14.53 -1.92 1.51
CA THR A 148 -14.71 -2.85 2.64
C THR A 148 -15.32 -4.20 2.23
N ASP A 149 -16.19 -4.20 1.22
CA ASP A 149 -16.90 -5.38 0.73
C ASP A 149 -16.13 -6.15 -0.36
N LEU A 150 -15.05 -5.59 -0.94
CA LEU A 150 -14.29 -6.27 -1.99
C LEU A 150 -13.75 -7.65 -1.55
N PRO A 151 -13.17 -7.82 -0.35
CA PRO A 151 -12.69 -9.13 0.09
C PRO A 151 -13.77 -10.21 0.11
N GLU A 152 -15.04 -9.85 0.43
CA GLU A 152 -16.16 -10.79 0.40
C GLU A 152 -16.55 -11.19 -1.04
N ARG A 153 -16.45 -10.25 -1.99
CA ARG A 153 -16.68 -10.55 -3.42
C ARG A 153 -15.63 -11.52 -3.94
N VAL A 154 -14.36 -11.33 -3.58
CA VAL A 154 -13.27 -12.25 -3.94
C VAL A 154 -13.45 -13.61 -3.25
N ALA A 155 -13.80 -13.64 -1.97
CA ALA A 155 -14.07 -14.88 -1.24
C ALA A 155 -15.12 -15.73 -1.96
N ARG A 156 -16.24 -15.11 -2.36
CA ARG A 156 -17.31 -15.77 -3.11
C ARG A 156 -16.86 -16.25 -4.48
N HIS A 157 -16.06 -15.46 -5.19
CA HIS A 157 -15.53 -15.82 -6.51
C HIS A 157 -14.62 -17.07 -6.43
N LEU A 158 -13.81 -17.17 -5.38
CA LEU A 158 -12.89 -18.28 -5.18
C LEU A 158 -13.50 -19.48 -4.42
N GLY A 159 -14.73 -19.36 -3.91
CA GLY A 159 -15.34 -20.39 -3.06
C GLY A 159 -14.68 -20.52 -1.68
N ILE A 160 -14.10 -19.43 -1.16
CA ILE A 160 -13.47 -19.40 0.16
C ILE A 160 -14.54 -19.10 1.22
N ASP A 161 -14.84 -20.11 2.04
CA ASP A 161 -15.86 -19.99 3.10
C ASP A 161 -15.32 -19.38 4.40
N HIS A 162 -13.99 -19.39 4.60
CA HIS A 162 -13.38 -18.86 5.82
C HIS A 162 -13.06 -17.37 5.67
N LEU A 163 -14.01 -16.51 6.06
CA LEU A 163 -13.83 -15.07 6.13
C LEU A 163 -13.94 -14.57 7.58
N VAL A 164 -12.94 -13.83 8.03
CA VAL A 164 -12.88 -13.24 9.38
C VAL A 164 -12.79 -11.72 9.26
N SER A 165 -13.73 -11.02 9.90
CA SER A 165 -13.76 -9.55 9.88
C SER A 165 -13.13 -8.93 11.14
N ALA A 166 -12.45 -7.80 10.96
CA ALA A 166 -12.07 -6.88 12.01
C ALA A 166 -12.90 -5.60 11.92
N ASP A 167 -13.46 -5.17 13.06
CA ASP A 167 -14.09 -3.85 13.22
C ASP A 167 -12.99 -2.77 13.44
N VAL A 168 -11.98 -2.78 12.58
CA VAL A 168 -10.81 -1.90 12.56
C VAL A 168 -10.66 -1.37 11.15
N VAL A 169 -10.51 -0.06 11.02
CA VAL A 169 -10.15 0.58 9.75
C VAL A 169 -8.65 0.45 9.58
N SER A 170 -8.19 -0.29 8.57
CA SER A 170 -6.76 -0.46 8.33
C SER A 170 -6.56 -1.00 6.91
N GLU A 171 -5.52 -0.52 6.24
CA GLU A 171 -5.20 -0.87 4.86
C GLU A 171 -4.01 -1.86 4.76
N GLY A 172 -3.98 -2.66 3.70
CA GLY A 172 -2.92 -3.65 3.48
C GLY A 172 -1.51 -3.07 3.33
N GLY A 173 -1.32 -1.92 2.66
CA GLY A 173 0.00 -1.27 2.53
C GLY A 173 0.60 -0.82 3.87
N GLY A 174 -0.27 -0.54 4.86
CA GLY A 174 0.13 -0.18 6.21
C GLY A 174 0.61 -1.35 7.09
N ARG A 175 0.44 -2.60 6.66
CA ARG A 175 0.69 -3.81 7.46
C ARG A 175 1.70 -4.73 6.79
N ILE A 176 2.80 -5.02 7.49
CA ILE A 176 3.89 -5.86 6.96
C ILE A 176 4.10 -7.08 7.85
N VAL A 177 3.82 -8.29 7.35
CA VAL A 177 3.97 -9.55 8.11
C VAL A 177 5.20 -10.35 7.68
N ASN A 178 5.84 -11.02 8.63
CA ASN A 178 6.96 -11.94 8.33
C ASN A 178 6.52 -13.38 8.06
N GLY A 179 5.21 -13.66 8.05
CA GLY A 179 4.64 -14.99 7.84
C GLY A 179 4.80 -15.96 9.03
N GLN A 180 5.46 -15.55 10.11
CA GLN A 180 5.74 -16.41 11.28
C GLN A 180 5.14 -15.89 12.59
N GLY A 181 4.50 -14.72 12.57
CA GLY A 181 3.79 -14.16 13.72
C GLY A 181 4.20 -12.74 14.09
N THR A 182 5.14 -12.12 13.38
CA THR A 182 5.48 -10.70 13.58
C THR A 182 4.79 -9.82 12.54
N LEU A 183 4.18 -8.73 13.03
CA LEU A 183 3.56 -7.66 12.25
C LEU A 183 4.29 -6.33 12.51
N LEU A 184 4.57 -5.57 11.46
CA LEU A 184 4.91 -4.15 11.54
C LEU A 184 3.68 -3.31 11.16
N VAL A 185 3.42 -2.23 11.92
CA VAL A 185 2.36 -1.24 11.67
C VAL A 185 2.82 0.18 11.96
N CYS A 186 2.22 1.15 11.28
CA CYS A 186 2.48 2.58 11.50
C CYS A 186 1.54 3.16 12.56
N ARG A 187 2.10 3.66 13.66
CA ARG A 187 1.36 4.26 14.78
C ARG A 187 0.55 5.47 14.34
N ALA A 188 1.15 6.38 13.57
CA ALA A 188 0.46 7.59 13.12
C ALA A 188 -0.77 7.27 12.25
N VAL A 189 -0.63 6.33 11.31
CA VAL A 189 -1.73 5.91 10.43
C VAL A 189 -2.84 5.24 11.24
N GLU A 190 -2.52 4.24 12.05
CA GLU A 190 -3.55 3.47 12.77
C GLU A 190 -4.31 4.32 13.80
N ALA A 191 -3.62 5.29 14.44
CA ALA A 191 -4.24 6.23 15.36
C ALA A 191 -5.18 7.22 14.65
N GLU A 192 -4.84 7.64 13.42
CA GLU A 192 -5.71 8.50 12.61
C GLU A 192 -6.95 7.74 12.12
N ARG A 193 -6.77 6.49 11.68
CA ARG A 193 -7.89 5.63 11.23
C ARG A 193 -8.83 5.24 12.35
N ASN A 194 -8.29 5.02 13.55
CA ASN A 194 -9.03 4.48 14.69
C ASN A 194 -8.82 5.32 15.96
N PRO A 195 -9.21 6.62 15.98
CA PRO A 195 -9.00 7.49 17.14
C PRO A 195 -9.73 7.01 18.40
N GLN A 196 -10.69 6.09 18.25
CA GLN A 196 -11.44 5.44 19.32
C GLN A 196 -10.76 4.18 19.90
N LEU A 197 -9.69 3.67 19.30
CA LEU A 197 -9.01 2.44 19.71
C LEU A 197 -7.61 2.75 20.24
N ASP A 198 -7.20 2.04 21.29
CA ASP A 198 -5.81 2.01 21.73
C ASP A 198 -5.00 0.92 21.01
N GLU A 199 -3.67 0.98 21.09
CA GLU A 199 -2.78 -0.01 20.48
C GLU A 199 -3.12 -1.43 20.94
N ALA A 200 -3.50 -1.62 22.20
CA ALA A 200 -3.87 -2.95 22.72
C ALA A 200 -5.14 -3.50 22.06
N ALA A 201 -6.13 -2.67 21.73
CA ALA A 201 -7.33 -3.06 20.99
C ALA A 201 -7.00 -3.42 19.54
N LEU A 202 -6.13 -2.64 18.90
CA LEU A 202 -5.64 -2.91 17.55
C LEU A 202 -4.86 -4.24 17.50
N GLU A 203 -3.93 -4.45 18.44
CA GLU A 203 -3.20 -5.72 18.58
C GLU A 203 -4.13 -6.91 18.76
N ARG A 204 -5.14 -6.82 19.64
CA ARG A 204 -6.15 -7.89 19.80
C ARG A 204 -6.90 -8.19 18.49
N ALA A 205 -7.17 -7.18 17.67
CA ALA A 205 -7.79 -7.38 16.36
C ALA A 205 -6.83 -8.09 15.39
N TYR A 206 -5.57 -7.62 15.28
CA TYR A 206 -4.57 -8.24 14.40
C TYR A 206 -4.24 -9.66 14.81
N HIS A 207 -4.07 -9.95 16.10
CA HIS A 207 -3.87 -11.31 16.60
C HIS A 207 -4.99 -12.25 16.16
N ARG A 208 -6.24 -11.78 16.23
CA ARG A 208 -7.41 -12.56 15.85
C ARG A 208 -7.51 -12.76 14.34
N VAL A 209 -7.29 -11.73 13.52
CA VAL A 209 -7.62 -11.83 12.08
C VAL A 209 -6.43 -12.19 11.19
N LEU A 210 -5.20 -11.93 11.64
CA LEU A 210 -3.98 -12.23 10.89
C LEU A 210 -3.18 -13.40 11.48
N GLY A 211 -3.55 -13.88 12.67
CA GLY A 211 -2.83 -14.96 13.36
C GLY A 211 -1.41 -14.58 13.82
N VAL A 212 -1.11 -13.27 13.87
CA VAL A 212 0.17 -12.76 14.39
C VAL A 212 0.19 -12.84 15.91
N THR A 213 1.37 -12.88 16.52
CA THR A 213 1.56 -12.95 17.98
C THR A 213 2.40 -11.81 18.53
N LYS A 214 3.10 -11.07 17.67
CA LYS A 214 3.90 -9.91 18.02
C LYS A 214 3.65 -8.76 17.06
N VAL A 215 3.45 -7.57 17.63
CA VAL A 215 3.28 -6.33 16.87
C VAL A 215 4.44 -5.39 17.22
N ILE A 216 5.06 -4.82 16.19
CA ILE A 216 6.11 -3.82 16.31
C ILE A 216 5.60 -2.54 15.66
N TRP A 217 5.57 -1.48 16.44
CA TRP A 217 5.04 -0.20 16.02
C TRP A 217 6.14 0.74 15.54
N ILE A 218 6.07 1.14 14.28
CA ILE A 218 6.88 2.22 13.70
C ILE A 218 6.10 3.53 13.85
N ASN A 219 6.77 4.62 14.22
CA ASN A 219 6.07 5.86 14.56
C ASN A 219 5.44 6.54 13.32
N ASN A 220 6.18 6.63 12.22
CA ASN A 220 5.80 7.37 11.03
C ASN A 220 6.35 6.71 9.75
N GLY A 221 5.66 6.86 8.63
CA GLY A 221 6.15 6.52 7.28
C GLY A 221 6.95 7.66 6.63
N LEU A 222 7.22 7.58 5.32
CA LEU A 222 7.94 8.64 4.60
C LEU A 222 7.13 9.94 4.49
N GLY A 223 7.81 11.06 4.24
CA GLY A 223 7.23 12.40 4.19
C GLY A 223 6.44 12.67 2.91
N GLU A 224 6.80 12.01 1.80
CA GLU A 224 6.12 12.13 0.51
C GLU A 224 4.76 11.40 0.49
N ASP A 225 4.58 10.39 1.34
CA ASP A 225 3.33 9.64 1.52
C ASP A 225 2.44 10.26 2.61
N LEU A 226 2.54 11.58 2.84
CA LEU A 226 1.74 12.29 3.83
C LEU A 226 0.27 12.33 3.42
N HIS A 227 -0.67 12.19 4.35
CA HIS A 227 -2.09 12.40 4.06
C HIS A 227 -2.33 13.84 3.58
N ALA A 228 -3.09 14.03 2.50
CA ALA A 228 -3.17 15.32 1.81
C ALA A 228 -3.69 16.47 2.71
N THR A 229 -4.53 16.16 3.69
CA THR A 229 -5.10 17.15 4.62
C THR A 229 -4.25 17.41 5.87
N TRP A 230 -3.14 16.69 6.10
CA TRP A 230 -2.20 17.00 7.19
C TRP A 230 -1.42 18.29 6.95
N GLY A 231 -1.59 18.88 5.77
CA GLY A 231 -1.05 20.17 5.38
C GLY A 231 0.00 20.02 4.30
N PRO A 232 0.24 21.08 3.51
CA PRO A 232 1.32 21.05 2.54
C PRO A 232 2.67 20.94 3.25
N ILE A 233 3.60 20.23 2.61
CA ILE A 233 4.99 20.14 3.05
C ILE A 233 5.68 21.46 2.65
N PRO A 234 6.21 22.25 3.62
CA PRO A 234 7.02 23.41 3.29
C PRO A 234 8.32 22.96 2.63
N TYR A 235 8.63 23.51 1.47
CA TYR A 235 9.76 23.09 0.66
C TYR A 235 10.48 24.28 0.04
N ARG A 236 11.78 24.12 -0.25
CA ARG A 236 12.56 25.10 -1.02
C ARG A 236 12.98 24.45 -2.32
N ASP A 237 12.55 25.03 -3.43
CA ASP A 237 12.96 24.53 -4.75
C ASP A 237 14.47 24.75 -5.01
N ALA A 238 14.95 24.25 -6.15
CA ALA A 238 16.36 24.39 -6.54
C ALA A 238 16.83 25.84 -6.69
N ALA A 239 15.92 26.80 -6.85
CA ALA A 239 16.20 28.24 -6.89
C ALA A 239 16.14 28.90 -5.50
N GLY A 240 15.86 28.13 -4.45
CA GLY A 240 15.74 28.60 -3.06
C GLY A 240 14.39 29.25 -2.73
N LYS A 241 13.41 29.20 -3.65
CA LYS A 241 12.09 29.77 -3.44
C LYS A 241 11.25 28.83 -2.57
N GLU A 242 10.55 29.43 -1.59
CA GLU A 242 9.61 28.70 -0.76
C GLU A 242 8.35 28.33 -1.56
N ILE A 243 8.03 27.04 -1.55
CA ILE A 243 6.82 26.47 -2.12
C ILE A 243 6.18 25.49 -1.14
N HIS A 244 4.93 25.13 -1.44
CA HIS A 244 4.14 24.16 -0.70
C HIS A 244 3.92 22.95 -1.60
N LEU A 245 4.31 21.78 -1.11
CA LEU A 245 4.06 20.51 -1.79
C LEU A 245 2.81 19.84 -1.22
N TYR A 246 1.96 19.32 -2.08
CA TYR A 246 0.74 18.59 -1.72
C TYR A 246 0.89 17.11 -2.06
N GLY A 247 0.51 16.23 -1.13
CA GLY A 247 0.51 14.78 -1.36
C GLY A 247 -0.61 14.36 -2.32
N PRO A 248 -0.36 13.50 -3.32
CA PRO A 248 -1.37 13.07 -4.28
C PRO A 248 -2.23 11.94 -3.69
N ALA A 249 -3.33 12.22 -2.99
CA ALA A 249 -4.24 11.17 -2.49
C ALA A 249 -3.54 10.01 -1.73
N THR A 250 -2.43 10.32 -1.07
CA THR A 250 -1.53 9.40 -0.35
C THR A 250 -2.10 8.94 0.98
N THR A 251 -1.40 8.01 1.66
CA THR A 251 -1.99 7.17 2.70
C THR A 251 -1.79 7.64 4.14
N GLY A 252 -0.91 8.63 4.38
CA GLY A 252 -0.51 9.04 5.73
C GLY A 252 0.78 8.39 6.25
N GLY A 253 1.56 7.76 5.37
CA GLY A 253 2.83 7.15 5.70
C GLY A 253 2.67 5.66 5.98
N HIS A 254 2.12 4.93 5.01
CA HIS A 254 2.12 3.48 4.98
C HIS A 254 3.55 2.93 5.04
N LEU A 255 3.66 1.70 5.55
CA LEU A 255 4.95 1.09 5.79
C LEU A 255 5.53 0.43 4.55
N ASP A 256 4.74 0.09 3.54
CA ASP A 256 5.25 -0.45 2.27
C ASP A 256 6.10 0.56 1.47
N GLU A 257 6.03 1.85 1.78
CA GLU A 257 6.95 2.88 1.30
C GLU A 257 8.26 2.94 2.12
N LEU A 258 8.32 2.37 3.32
CA LEU A 258 9.44 2.53 4.26
C LEU A 258 10.20 1.23 4.53
N VAL A 259 9.48 0.14 4.80
CA VAL A 259 10.02 -1.08 5.40
C VAL A 259 9.26 -2.32 4.92
N ARG A 260 10.01 -3.37 4.57
CA ARG A 260 9.48 -4.65 4.10
C ARG A 260 10.21 -5.82 4.77
N PHE A 261 9.51 -6.93 5.03
CA PHE A 261 10.21 -8.19 5.29
C PHE A 261 10.65 -8.82 3.95
N ALA A 262 11.93 -9.16 3.86
CA ALA A 262 12.51 -9.93 2.74
C ALA A 262 12.79 -11.40 3.10
N GLY A 263 12.62 -11.74 4.38
CA GLY A 263 12.61 -13.08 4.90
C GLY A 263 12.07 -13.07 6.33
N PRO A 264 12.00 -14.21 7.02
CA PRO A 264 11.43 -14.28 8.37
C PRO A 264 12.09 -13.33 9.39
N ARG A 265 13.39 -13.05 9.20
CA ARG A 265 14.19 -12.14 10.03
C ARG A 265 14.98 -11.11 9.22
N GLN A 266 14.77 -11.03 7.91
CA GLN A 266 15.46 -10.07 7.05
C GLN A 266 14.51 -8.93 6.72
N ILE A 267 14.97 -7.70 6.94
CA ILE A 267 14.21 -6.48 6.68
C ILE A 267 14.93 -5.67 5.62
N VAL A 268 14.18 -5.11 4.68
CA VAL A 268 14.62 -4.02 3.81
C VAL A 268 14.03 -2.73 4.37
N LEU A 269 14.86 -1.72 4.62
CA LEU A 269 14.45 -0.45 5.24
C LEU A 269 15.05 0.74 4.50
N ALA A 270 14.21 1.69 4.12
CA ALA A 270 14.61 2.92 3.43
C ALA A 270 15.63 3.74 4.24
N GLN A 271 16.53 4.40 3.53
CA GLN A 271 17.63 5.21 4.04
C GLN A 271 17.83 6.44 3.17
N VAL A 272 17.99 7.57 3.84
CA VAL A 272 18.45 8.81 3.23
C VAL A 272 19.92 9.00 3.57
N ALA A 273 20.76 9.42 2.63
CA ALA A 273 22.15 9.74 2.94
C ALA A 273 22.23 11.05 3.76
N PRO A 274 23.11 11.16 4.76
CA PRO A 274 23.26 12.40 5.55
C PRO A 274 23.52 13.65 4.70
N GLU A 275 24.21 13.51 3.57
CA GLU A 275 24.51 14.61 2.64
C GLU A 275 23.26 15.09 1.88
N GLU A 276 22.27 14.23 1.68
CA GLU A 276 20.98 14.59 1.09
C GLU A 276 20.12 15.30 2.12
N ALA A 277 20.06 14.74 3.34
CA ALA A 277 19.38 15.35 4.48
C ALA A 277 19.91 16.75 4.81
N ALA A 278 21.20 17.00 4.61
CA ALA A 278 21.79 18.33 4.83
C ALA A 278 21.38 19.38 3.78
N ARG A 279 20.91 18.96 2.60
CA ARG A 279 20.61 19.84 1.46
C ARG A 279 19.12 20.05 1.24
N ASP A 280 18.30 19.08 1.62
CA ASP A 280 16.88 19.05 1.30
C ASP A 280 16.03 18.86 2.58
N PRO A 281 15.12 19.79 2.91
CA PRO A 281 14.27 19.69 4.09
C PRO A 281 13.38 18.43 4.16
N LEU A 282 12.89 17.93 3.02
CA LEU A 282 12.07 16.73 2.99
C LEU A 282 12.96 15.48 3.16
N ALA A 283 14.14 15.47 2.54
CA ALA A 283 15.15 14.45 2.81
C ALA A 283 15.59 14.46 4.29
N ALA A 284 15.69 15.63 4.92
CA ALA A 284 15.99 15.75 6.36
C ALA A 284 14.91 15.12 7.24
N LEU A 285 13.64 15.36 6.92
CA LEU A 285 12.50 14.72 7.57
C LEU A 285 12.57 13.20 7.40
N ASN A 286 12.76 12.73 6.18
CA ASN A 286 12.86 11.30 5.87
C ASN A 286 14.06 10.64 6.54
N TYR A 287 15.20 11.31 6.60
CA TYR A 287 16.38 10.83 7.34
C TYR A 287 16.02 10.56 8.80
N ALA A 288 15.39 11.52 9.47
CA ALA A 288 14.99 11.38 10.86
C ALA A 288 14.01 10.21 11.06
N ARG A 289 13.02 10.05 10.18
CA ARG A 289 12.03 8.96 10.25
C ARG A 289 12.65 7.59 9.94
N CYS A 290 13.51 7.49 8.93
CA CYS A 290 14.23 6.27 8.57
C CYS A 290 15.19 5.81 9.68
N GLU A 291 15.94 6.72 10.30
CA GLU A 291 16.85 6.40 11.42
C GLU A 291 16.07 6.07 12.70
N GLU A 292 14.89 6.65 12.89
CA GLU A 292 13.99 6.25 13.97
C GLU A 292 13.48 4.82 13.79
N ALA A 293 12.96 4.49 12.60
CA ALA A 293 12.52 3.13 12.28
C ALA A 293 13.68 2.14 12.43
N PHE A 294 14.88 2.48 11.97
CA PHE A 294 16.08 1.66 12.13
C PHE A 294 16.39 1.38 13.61
N ARG A 295 16.35 2.40 14.47
CA ARG A 295 16.58 2.26 15.91
C ARG A 295 15.52 1.42 16.61
N ILE A 296 14.25 1.52 16.20
CA ILE A 296 13.18 0.65 16.72
C ILE A 296 13.46 -0.80 16.33
N LEU A 297 13.68 -1.05 15.04
CA LEU A 297 13.86 -2.40 14.50
C LEU A 297 15.15 -3.08 14.97
N SER A 298 16.24 -2.32 15.12
CA SER A 298 17.52 -2.85 15.62
C SER A 298 17.48 -3.28 17.10
N ARG A 299 16.50 -2.78 17.86
CA ARG A 299 16.27 -3.17 19.26
C ARG A 299 15.14 -4.17 19.41
N ALA A 300 14.30 -4.30 18.39
CA ALA A 300 13.22 -5.25 18.36
C ALA A 300 13.74 -6.67 18.05
N THR A 301 12.90 -7.63 18.34
CA THR A 301 13.10 -9.04 17.99
C THR A 301 11.84 -9.55 17.30
N ASP A 302 11.94 -10.68 16.62
CA ASP A 302 10.78 -11.39 16.08
C ASP A 302 9.93 -12.03 17.19
N GLN A 303 8.90 -12.77 16.80
CA GLN A 303 7.99 -13.47 17.70
C GLN A 303 8.69 -14.54 18.56
N SER A 304 9.87 -15.01 18.15
CA SER A 304 10.66 -16.04 18.84
C SER A 304 11.77 -15.45 19.71
N GLY A 305 11.94 -14.12 19.68
CA GLY A 305 12.99 -13.43 20.44
C GLY A 305 14.31 -13.25 19.68
N GLU A 306 14.35 -13.53 18.37
CA GLU A 306 15.55 -13.40 17.54
C GLU A 306 15.66 -11.99 16.93
N PRO A 307 16.86 -11.42 16.79
CA PRO A 307 17.06 -10.11 16.18
C PRO A 307 16.88 -10.14 14.65
N PHE A 308 16.58 -8.96 14.09
CA PHE A 308 16.47 -8.74 12.65
C PHE A 308 17.81 -8.40 11.99
N HIS A 309 17.97 -8.85 10.74
CA HIS A 309 19.03 -8.41 9.83
C HIS A 309 18.46 -7.33 8.90
N ILE A 310 18.95 -6.10 9.01
CA ILE A 310 18.41 -4.95 8.28
C ILE A 310 19.33 -4.58 7.12
N VAL A 311 18.79 -4.67 5.90
CA VAL A 311 19.39 -4.15 4.66
C VAL A 311 18.84 -2.76 4.41
N ARG A 312 19.73 -1.80 4.14
CA ARG A 312 19.35 -0.41 3.85
C ARG A 312 19.11 -0.23 2.35
N LEU A 313 18.03 0.47 2.00
CA LEU A 313 17.64 0.79 0.63
C LEU A 313 17.67 2.31 0.45
N PRO A 314 18.26 2.88 -0.61
CA PRO A 314 18.21 4.33 -0.81
C PRO A 314 16.76 4.81 -0.95
N VAL A 315 16.53 6.11 -0.73
CA VAL A 315 15.28 6.77 -1.17
C VAL A 315 15.50 7.47 -2.53
N PRO A 316 14.46 7.57 -3.37
CA PRO A 316 14.52 8.35 -4.62
C PRO A 316 14.79 9.84 -4.35
N ASP A 317 15.19 10.56 -5.40
CA ASP A 317 15.25 12.02 -5.34
C ASP A 317 13.82 12.58 -5.27
N VAL A 318 13.65 13.65 -4.47
CA VAL A 318 12.38 14.37 -4.38
C VAL A 318 12.01 14.92 -5.76
N ALA A 319 10.80 14.62 -6.21
CA ALA A 319 10.24 15.13 -7.45
C ALA A 319 8.86 15.73 -7.18
N CYS A 320 8.54 16.80 -7.88
CA CYS A 320 7.22 17.41 -7.82
C CYS A 320 6.78 17.91 -9.20
N LEU A 321 5.47 17.96 -9.39
CA LEU A 321 4.81 18.44 -10.60
C LEU A 321 4.01 19.70 -10.30
N ALA A 322 4.09 20.72 -11.16
CA ALA A 322 3.19 21.85 -11.11
C ALA A 322 1.83 21.45 -11.70
N VAL A 323 0.76 21.55 -10.91
CA VAL A 323 -0.58 21.09 -11.28
C VAL A 323 -1.52 22.27 -11.42
N SER A 324 -2.18 22.37 -12.57
CA SER A 324 -3.10 23.46 -12.90
C SER A 324 -4.51 23.23 -12.33
N PRO A 325 -5.33 24.29 -12.14
CA PRO A 325 -6.72 24.14 -11.69
C PRO A 325 -7.64 23.28 -12.57
N GLN A 326 -7.22 22.95 -13.79
CA GLN A 326 -8.00 22.14 -14.73
C GLN A 326 -7.86 20.64 -14.47
N GLU A 327 -6.72 20.21 -13.89
CA GLU A 327 -6.42 18.81 -13.63
C GLU A 327 -7.40 18.19 -12.63
N SER A 328 -7.71 16.90 -12.80
CA SER A 328 -8.59 16.17 -11.88
C SER A 328 -7.98 16.07 -10.50
N MET A 329 -6.66 15.83 -10.40
CA MET A 329 -5.94 15.82 -9.11
C MET A 329 -6.08 17.16 -8.36
N TYR A 330 -5.94 18.29 -9.05
CA TYR A 330 -6.13 19.60 -8.43
C TYR A 330 -7.55 19.74 -7.88
N ARG A 331 -8.56 19.40 -8.69
CA ARG A 331 -9.97 19.55 -8.30
C ARG A 331 -10.33 18.67 -7.11
N TRP A 332 -9.76 17.47 -7.05
CA TRP A 332 -9.88 16.58 -5.89
C TRP A 332 -9.24 17.21 -4.65
N LEU A 333 -7.96 17.62 -4.72
CA LEU A 333 -7.25 18.27 -3.62
C LEU A 333 -7.94 19.55 -3.13
N ALA A 334 -8.49 20.35 -4.05
CA ALA A 334 -9.22 21.58 -3.74
C ALA A 334 -10.57 21.33 -3.06
N GLY A 335 -11.13 20.11 -3.19
CA GLY A 335 -12.40 19.72 -2.61
C GLY A 335 -12.29 19.12 -1.20
N LEU A 336 -11.07 18.91 -0.69
CA LEU A 336 -10.84 18.34 0.64
C LEU A 336 -11.10 19.35 1.76
N ASP A 337 -11.52 18.83 2.91
CA ASP A 337 -11.68 19.61 4.14
C ASP A 337 -10.35 19.69 4.90
N TYR A 338 -9.62 20.79 4.72
CA TYR A 338 -8.37 21.04 5.42
C TYR A 338 -8.62 21.52 6.87
N PRO A 339 -7.92 20.95 7.87
CA PRO A 339 -8.00 21.42 9.26
C PRO A 339 -7.60 22.89 9.43
N ALA A 340 -8.21 23.60 10.38
CA ALA A 340 -7.94 25.02 10.58
C ALA A 340 -6.47 25.38 10.94
N HIS A 341 -5.68 24.39 11.38
CA HIS A 341 -4.28 24.59 11.75
C HIS A 341 -3.31 24.43 10.57
N VAL A 342 -3.77 23.92 9.42
CA VAL A 342 -2.94 23.81 8.21
C VAL A 342 -3.18 25.01 7.30
N PRO A 343 -2.18 25.46 6.52
CA PRO A 343 -2.37 26.52 5.54
C PRO A 343 -3.54 26.22 4.58
N PRO A 344 -4.39 27.21 4.26
CA PRO A 344 -5.54 27.00 3.39
C PRO A 344 -5.09 26.63 1.97
N PHE A 345 -5.91 25.84 1.28
CA PHE A 345 -5.66 25.46 -0.10
C PHE A 345 -5.72 26.69 -1.04
N PRO A 346 -4.76 26.87 -1.97
CA PRO A 346 -4.63 28.07 -2.78
C PRO A 346 -5.55 28.04 -4.02
N HIS A 347 -6.86 28.17 -3.80
CA HIS A 347 -7.87 28.11 -4.87
C HIS A 347 -7.57 29.06 -6.05
N GLY A 348 -7.71 28.54 -7.26
CA GLY A 348 -7.54 29.26 -8.53
C GLY A 348 -6.09 29.46 -8.96
N ARG A 349 -5.11 28.89 -8.26
CA ARG A 349 -3.67 29.02 -8.57
C ARG A 349 -3.03 27.65 -8.73
N PRO A 350 -2.04 27.47 -9.62
CA PRO A 350 -1.29 26.22 -9.67
C PRO A 350 -0.66 25.85 -8.32
N ILE A 351 -0.63 24.55 -8.03
CA ILE A 351 0.04 23.97 -6.86
C ILE A 351 1.23 23.11 -7.30
N HIS A 352 2.03 22.65 -6.34
CA HIS A 352 3.04 21.63 -6.58
C HIS A 352 2.62 20.34 -5.88
N VAL A 353 2.50 19.25 -6.64
CA VAL A 353 2.20 17.92 -6.09
C VAL A 353 3.50 17.14 -6.00
N VAL A 354 3.82 16.59 -4.83
CA VAL A 354 5.01 15.75 -4.63
C VAL A 354 4.76 14.35 -5.19
N ARG A 355 5.80 13.71 -5.74
CA ARG A 355 5.73 12.32 -6.18
C ARG A 355 5.93 11.39 -4.98
N ALA A 356 4.94 10.53 -4.69
CA ALA A 356 5.06 9.50 -3.64
C ALA A 356 5.99 8.38 -4.12
N SER A 357 7.30 8.54 -3.93
CA SER A 357 8.31 7.65 -4.49
C SER A 357 9.10 6.92 -3.42
N SER A 358 9.16 5.59 -3.51
CA SER A 358 10.05 4.76 -2.72
C SER A 358 10.50 3.53 -3.48
N TYR A 359 11.79 3.19 -3.36
CA TYR A 359 12.27 1.89 -3.81
C TYR A 359 11.73 0.73 -2.98
N ALA A 360 11.17 0.98 -1.79
CA ALA A 360 10.58 -0.05 -0.94
C ALA A 360 9.20 -0.50 -1.43
N ASN A 361 8.54 0.30 -2.29
CA ASN A 361 7.24 -0.01 -2.87
C ASN A 361 7.37 -0.96 -4.08
N TYR A 362 8.00 -2.11 -3.86
CA TYR A 362 8.19 -3.18 -4.84
C TYR A 362 7.24 -4.35 -4.59
N LEU A 363 6.93 -5.11 -5.64
CA LEU A 363 6.25 -6.39 -5.53
C LEU A 363 7.27 -7.53 -5.54
N VAL A 364 7.17 -8.46 -4.61
CA VAL A 364 7.93 -9.71 -4.62
C VAL A 364 7.00 -10.90 -4.84
N THR A 365 7.33 -11.77 -5.80
CA THR A 365 6.48 -12.93 -6.13
C THR A 365 7.29 -14.03 -6.79
N ASN A 366 7.13 -15.28 -6.34
CA ASN A 366 7.79 -16.45 -6.95
C ASN A 366 9.28 -16.18 -7.28
N GLY A 367 9.69 -16.31 -8.54
CA GLY A 367 11.06 -16.04 -9.02
C GLY A 367 11.36 -14.58 -9.38
N LEU A 368 10.53 -13.61 -9.00
CA LEU A 368 10.56 -12.24 -9.50
C LEU A 368 10.43 -11.20 -8.37
N VAL A 369 11.12 -10.08 -8.55
CA VAL A 369 10.90 -8.82 -7.85
C VAL A 369 10.64 -7.75 -8.90
N VAL A 370 9.47 -7.12 -8.87
CA VAL A 370 9.14 -5.96 -9.71
C VAL A 370 9.38 -4.71 -8.89
N ALA A 371 10.48 -4.03 -9.18
CA ALA A 371 10.98 -2.88 -8.43
C ALA A 371 10.75 -1.58 -9.21
N PRO A 372 10.63 -0.44 -8.54
CA PRO A 372 10.57 0.84 -9.22
C PRO A 372 11.97 1.31 -9.66
N ARG A 373 12.00 2.16 -10.69
CA ARG A 373 13.14 3.00 -11.08
C ARG A 373 12.70 4.44 -11.28
N TYR A 374 13.60 5.38 -11.05
CA TYR A 374 13.30 6.82 -11.01
C TYR A 374 14.23 7.67 -11.87
N GLY A 375 15.14 7.06 -12.63
CA GLY A 375 16.00 7.73 -13.60
C GLY A 375 17.34 8.23 -13.03
N ASN A 376 17.57 8.05 -11.72
CA ASN A 376 18.88 8.24 -11.12
C ASN A 376 19.62 6.90 -11.14
N ALA A 377 20.43 6.67 -12.18
CA ALA A 377 21.10 5.40 -12.42
C ALA A 377 21.85 4.85 -11.19
N ALA A 378 22.53 5.72 -10.43
CA ALA A 378 23.26 5.27 -9.23
C ALA A 378 22.33 4.75 -8.14
N LYS A 379 21.19 5.42 -7.91
CA LYS A 379 20.19 4.97 -6.94
C LYS A 379 19.37 3.78 -7.45
N ASP A 380 19.01 3.79 -8.73
CA ASP A 380 18.30 2.70 -9.39
C ASP A 380 19.11 1.41 -9.31
N ASP A 381 20.41 1.46 -9.66
CA ASP A 381 21.32 0.31 -9.60
C ASP A 381 21.54 -0.16 -8.14
N ALA A 382 21.70 0.78 -7.20
CA ALA A 382 21.87 0.45 -5.79
C ALA A 382 20.62 -0.22 -5.21
N ALA A 383 19.42 0.26 -5.56
CA ALA A 383 18.16 -0.34 -5.15
C ALA A 383 17.99 -1.75 -5.74
N ALA A 384 18.26 -1.92 -7.04
CA ALA A 384 18.20 -3.23 -7.70
C ALA A 384 19.17 -4.23 -7.06
N ALA A 385 20.41 -3.81 -6.77
CA ALA A 385 21.41 -4.65 -6.13
C ALA A 385 21.01 -5.05 -4.70
N ALA A 386 20.47 -4.11 -3.91
CA ALA A 386 19.98 -4.39 -2.56
C ALA A 386 18.81 -5.38 -2.57
N LEU A 387 17.86 -5.23 -3.51
CA LEU A 387 16.73 -6.14 -3.66
C LEU A 387 17.17 -7.53 -4.15
N ALA A 388 18.12 -7.61 -5.08
CA ALA A 388 18.69 -8.88 -5.53
C ALA A 388 19.40 -9.62 -4.38
N ALA A 389 20.11 -8.89 -3.51
CA ALA A 389 20.74 -9.46 -2.32
C ALA A 389 19.72 -9.88 -1.24
N ALA A 390 18.60 -9.15 -1.13
CA ALA A 390 17.52 -9.47 -0.19
C ALA A 390 16.67 -10.67 -0.65
N TYR A 391 16.60 -10.92 -1.96
CA TYR A 391 15.81 -12.01 -2.56
C TYR A 391 16.67 -12.90 -3.46
N PRO A 392 17.61 -13.67 -2.89
CA PRO A 392 18.50 -14.51 -3.67
C PRO A 392 17.71 -15.51 -4.53
N GLY A 393 18.09 -15.62 -5.80
CA GLY A 393 17.44 -16.51 -6.78
C GLY A 393 16.22 -15.91 -7.48
N ARG A 394 15.84 -14.66 -7.19
CA ARG A 394 14.81 -13.93 -7.94
C ARG A 394 15.42 -12.96 -8.93
N THR A 395 14.79 -12.82 -10.09
CA THR A 395 15.10 -11.77 -11.06
C THR A 395 14.54 -10.45 -10.56
N VAL A 396 15.31 -9.37 -10.65
CA VAL A 396 14.81 -8.01 -10.39
C VAL A 396 14.51 -7.33 -11.72
N VAL A 397 13.27 -6.88 -11.92
CA VAL A 397 12.84 -6.11 -13.08
C VAL A 397 12.44 -4.72 -12.61
N GLN A 398 13.04 -3.68 -13.19
CA GLN A 398 12.75 -2.30 -12.85
C GLN A 398 11.77 -1.65 -13.83
N ILE A 399 10.73 -1.01 -13.30
CA ILE A 399 9.65 -0.32 -14.02
C ILE A 399 9.58 1.12 -13.53
N ASP A 400 9.25 2.07 -14.41
CA ASP A 400 9.03 3.46 -13.99
C ASP A 400 7.58 3.63 -13.50
N PRO A 401 7.33 3.81 -12.20
CA PRO A 401 5.97 3.95 -11.67
C PRO A 401 5.51 5.41 -11.63
N THR A 402 6.18 6.36 -12.30
CA THR A 402 5.96 7.80 -12.08
C THR A 402 4.49 8.21 -12.20
N ALA A 403 3.76 7.69 -13.20
CA ALA A 403 2.34 7.98 -13.38
C ALA A 403 1.48 7.54 -12.17
N ILE A 404 1.72 6.35 -11.61
CA ILE A 404 1.00 5.86 -10.42
C ILE A 404 1.46 6.57 -9.14
N ASN A 405 2.74 6.96 -9.04
CA ASN A 405 3.24 7.72 -7.88
C ASN A 405 2.62 9.11 -7.77
N TYR A 406 2.37 9.78 -8.89
CA TYR A 406 1.61 11.03 -8.90
C TYR A 406 0.10 10.83 -8.70
N ALA A 407 -0.39 9.58 -8.72
CA ALA A 407 -1.75 9.22 -8.37
C ALA A 407 -1.90 8.79 -6.89
N GLY A 408 -0.81 8.52 -6.18
CA GLY A 408 -0.81 8.33 -4.73
C GLY A 408 -0.14 7.09 -4.15
N GLY A 409 0.47 6.24 -4.99
CA GLY A 409 1.15 5.02 -4.52
C GLY A 409 2.06 4.42 -5.57
N GLY A 410 2.58 3.22 -5.33
CA GLY A 410 3.52 2.57 -6.25
C GLY A 410 3.09 1.16 -6.70
N ILE A 411 4.09 0.38 -7.13
CA ILE A 411 3.91 -0.97 -7.69
C ILE A 411 3.25 -1.89 -6.65
N HIS A 412 3.70 -1.82 -5.40
CA HIS A 412 3.16 -2.63 -4.31
C HIS A 412 1.72 -2.25 -3.96
N CYS A 413 1.36 -0.96 -4.03
CA CYS A 413 0.00 -0.48 -3.76
C CYS A 413 -1.02 -0.98 -4.80
N CYS A 414 -0.57 -1.22 -6.04
CA CYS A 414 -1.41 -1.68 -7.14
C CYS A 414 -1.56 -3.20 -7.24
N THR A 415 -0.96 -3.96 -6.32
CA THR A 415 -0.85 -5.42 -6.41
C THR A 415 -1.23 -6.11 -5.10
N GLN A 416 -1.88 -7.27 -5.19
CA GLN A 416 -2.26 -8.08 -4.03
C GLN A 416 -1.99 -9.56 -4.31
N GLN A 417 -1.07 -10.16 -3.57
CA GLN A 417 -0.71 -11.56 -3.73
C GLN A 417 -1.80 -12.51 -3.22
N GLN A 418 -2.06 -13.57 -3.99
CA GLN A 418 -2.72 -14.77 -3.52
C GLN A 418 -1.66 -15.84 -3.24
N PRO A 419 -1.48 -16.27 -1.98
CA PRO A 419 -0.53 -17.32 -1.65
C PRO A 419 -0.93 -18.64 -2.31
N ALA A 420 0.06 -19.48 -2.61
CA ALA A 420 -0.21 -20.87 -3.01
C ALA A 420 -0.96 -21.60 -1.88
N GLY A 421 -2.03 -22.31 -2.21
CA GLY A 421 -2.92 -22.98 -1.26
C GLY A 421 -4.09 -23.68 -1.96
N GLU A 422 -4.84 -24.47 -1.20
CA GLU A 422 -6.05 -25.20 -1.62
C GLU A 422 -7.34 -24.42 -1.34
#